data_AF-A0A3B0VNX1-F1
#
_entry.id   AF-A0A3B0VNX1-F1
#
_cell.length_a   1.000
_cell.length_b   1.000
_cell.length_c   1.000
_cell.angle_alpha   90.00
_cell.angle_beta   90.00
_cell.angle_gamma   90.00
#
_symmetry.space_group_name_H-M   'P 1'
#
loop_
_entity.id
_entity.type
_entity.pdbx_description
1 polymer ?
#
loop_
_entity_poly.entity_id
_entity_poly.type
_entity_poly.pdbx_seq_one_letter_code
_entity_poly.pdbx_strand_id
1 'polypeptide(L)'
;MVVQHIGRKTGKVRHTPLNYAEIDGNLYCVAGFGSISHWYRNLLANPEVEVWLPNGRFHAHAEDITDDPDDLSLLRQVLISSGFAAPAAGIHPKTMSDDELAAATANYRLLRLTRQQPASGFADLLWIWPLAAILLLLGLWLKQR
;
A
#
# COMPACT_ATOMS: atom_id res chain seq x y z
N MET A 1 3.81 3.08 1.15
CA MET A 1 2.74 2.15 1.59
C MET A 1 3.36 0.80 1.89
N VAL A 2 2.83 0.02 2.84
CA VAL A 2 3.17 -1.41 2.97
C VAL A 2 1.93 -2.23 2.68
N VAL A 3 2.04 -3.24 1.83
CA VAL A 3 0.93 -4.16 1.52
C VAL A 3 1.18 -5.48 2.23
N GLN A 4 0.23 -5.88 3.08
CA GLN A 4 0.16 -7.21 3.66
C GLN A 4 -0.63 -8.14 2.73
N HIS A 5 -0.02 -9.24 2.32
CA HIS A 5 -0.62 -10.23 1.42
C HIS A 5 -0.31 -11.67 1.85
N ILE A 6 -1.03 -12.63 1.28
CA ILE A 6 -0.83 -14.04 1.54
C ILE A 6 0.00 -14.67 0.43
N GLY A 7 1.10 -15.35 0.79
CA GLY A 7 1.92 -16.07 -0.18
C GLY A 7 1.16 -17.25 -0.79
N ARG A 8 0.74 -17.14 -2.06
CA ARG A 8 -0.14 -18.11 -2.74
C ARG A 8 0.28 -19.59 -2.67
N LYS A 9 1.59 -19.86 -2.54
CA LYS A 9 2.14 -21.22 -2.42
C LYS A 9 2.31 -21.69 -0.97
N THR A 10 2.45 -20.75 -0.05
CA THR A 10 2.87 -21.04 1.34
C THR A 10 1.79 -20.77 2.37
N GLY A 11 0.74 -20.02 2.02
CA GLY A 11 -0.29 -19.54 2.97
C GLY A 11 0.21 -18.52 4.00
N LYS A 12 1.51 -18.21 4.03
CA LYS A 12 2.10 -17.28 5.01
C LYS A 12 1.76 -15.82 4.70
N VAL A 13 1.48 -15.04 5.74
CA VAL A 13 1.39 -13.58 5.69
C VAL A 13 2.76 -13.01 5.33
N ARG A 14 2.77 -12.02 4.43
CA ARG A 14 3.95 -11.30 3.95
C ARG A 14 3.65 -9.81 3.90
N HIS A 15 4.68 -8.99 4.05
CA HIS A 15 4.60 -7.54 3.91
C HIS A 15 5.53 -7.09 2.81
N THR A 16 5.09 -6.15 1.99
CA THR A 16 5.89 -5.59 0.90
C THR A 16 5.80 -4.07 0.90
N PRO A 17 6.90 -3.35 1.14
CA PRO A 17 6.92 -1.90 1.01
C PRO A 17 6.88 -1.53 -0.48
N LEU A 18 5.99 -0.60 -0.83
CA LEU A 18 5.78 -0.12 -2.19
C LEU A 18 5.69 1.41 -2.20
N ASN A 19 6.31 2.01 -3.21
CA ASN A 19 5.98 3.37 -3.63
C ASN A 19 4.58 3.37 -4.24
N TYR A 20 3.86 4.46 -4.05
CA TYR A 20 2.47 4.59 -4.46
C TYR A 20 2.11 6.05 -4.76
N ALA A 21 1.02 6.23 -5.50
CA ALA A 21 0.31 7.50 -5.60
C ALA A 21 -1.12 7.31 -5.07
N GLU A 22 -1.71 8.38 -4.53
CA GLU A 22 -3.12 8.42 -4.17
C GLU A 22 -3.82 9.39 -5.12
N ILE A 23 -4.79 8.90 -5.90
CA ILE A 23 -5.48 9.64 -6.95
C ILE A 23 -6.96 9.33 -6.80
N ASP A 24 -7.79 10.36 -6.64
CA ASP A 24 -9.25 10.24 -6.45
C ASP A 24 -9.66 9.22 -5.36
N GLY A 25 -8.88 9.14 -4.28
CA GLY A 25 -9.12 8.25 -3.15
C GLY A 25 -8.68 6.79 -3.36
N ASN A 26 -8.23 6.42 -4.55
CA ASN A 26 -7.64 5.13 -4.86
C ASN A 26 -6.12 5.17 -4.70
N LEU A 27 -5.53 4.04 -4.31
CA LEU A 27 -4.09 3.89 -4.17
C LEU A 27 -3.55 3.17 -5.40
N TYR A 28 -2.50 3.69 -6.01
CA TYR A 28 -1.89 3.10 -7.20
C TYR A 28 -0.45 2.72 -6.90
N CYS A 29 -0.04 1.51 -7.27
CA CYS A 29 1.34 1.07 -7.14
C CYS A 29 1.80 0.29 -8.38
N VAL A 30 3.11 0.23 -8.57
CA VAL A 30 3.72 -0.35 -9.77
C VAL A 30 4.64 -1.51 -9.40
N ALA A 31 4.46 -2.65 -10.06
CA ALA A 31 5.45 -3.71 -10.08
C ALA A 31 6.50 -3.41 -11.16
N GLY A 32 7.60 -2.78 -10.75
CA GLY A 32 8.71 -2.42 -11.67
C GLY A 32 9.47 -3.64 -12.22
N PHE A 33 9.38 -4.80 -11.57
CA PHE A 33 9.85 -6.06 -12.16
C PHE A 33 8.72 -6.79 -12.91
N GLY A 34 7.56 -6.18 -13.08
CA GLY A 34 6.44 -6.77 -13.79
C GLY A 34 5.90 -8.04 -13.15
N SER A 35 5.41 -8.93 -14.02
CA SER A 35 4.70 -10.16 -13.67
C SER A 35 5.54 -11.20 -12.93
N ILE A 36 6.86 -11.07 -12.91
CA ILE A 36 7.74 -11.96 -12.13
C ILE A 36 7.73 -11.63 -10.63
N SER A 37 7.24 -10.45 -10.24
CA SER A 37 7.17 -10.01 -8.85
C SER A 37 6.31 -10.96 -8.02
N HIS A 38 6.89 -11.55 -6.98
CA HIS A 38 6.18 -12.54 -6.14
C HIS A 38 4.95 -11.95 -5.45
N TRP A 39 5.05 -10.71 -4.94
CA TRP A 39 3.95 -10.02 -4.29
C TRP A 39 2.81 -9.77 -5.26
N TYR A 40 3.09 -9.27 -6.47
CA TYR A 40 2.08 -9.06 -7.52
C TYR A 40 1.31 -10.35 -7.83
N ARG A 41 2.03 -11.46 -8.04
CA ARG A 41 1.40 -12.77 -8.28
C ARG A 41 0.61 -13.30 -7.08
N ASN A 42 0.93 -12.84 -5.87
CA ASN A 42 0.14 -13.17 -4.68
C ASN A 42 -1.15 -12.35 -4.63
N LEU A 43 -1.10 -11.06 -4.96
CA LEU A 43 -2.26 -10.18 -5.06
C LEU A 43 -3.25 -10.68 -6.12
N LEU A 44 -2.77 -11.15 -7.28
CA LEU A 44 -3.64 -11.77 -8.29
C LEU A 44 -4.34 -13.05 -7.79
N ALA A 45 -3.70 -13.79 -6.88
CA ALA A 45 -4.27 -15.03 -6.34
C ALA A 45 -5.21 -14.78 -5.16
N ASN A 46 -4.97 -13.72 -4.39
CA ASN A 46 -5.86 -13.25 -3.33
C ASN A 46 -5.81 -11.70 -3.30
N PRO A 47 -6.81 -11.03 -3.89
CA PRO A 47 -6.82 -9.58 -4.02
C PRO A 47 -7.22 -8.85 -2.73
N GLU A 48 -7.77 -9.55 -1.74
CA GLU A 48 -8.10 -8.97 -0.44
C GLU A 48 -6.83 -8.82 0.41
N VAL A 49 -6.41 -7.58 0.62
CA VAL A 49 -5.16 -7.23 1.29
C VAL A 49 -5.39 -6.22 2.40
N GLU A 50 -4.37 -6.02 3.23
CA GLU A 50 -4.33 -4.91 4.18
C GLU A 50 -3.23 -3.94 3.76
N VAL A 51 -3.57 -2.65 3.64
CA VAL A 51 -2.64 -1.58 3.26
C VAL A 51 -2.31 -0.73 4.48
N TRP A 52 -1.02 -0.51 4.71
CA TRP A 52 -0.51 0.31 5.81
C TRP A 52 0.00 1.62 5.23
N LEU A 53 -0.66 2.69 5.64
CA LEU A 53 -0.38 4.07 5.26
C LEU A 53 0.04 4.86 6.52
N PRO A 54 0.66 6.04 6.35
CA PRO A 54 1.02 6.88 7.49
C PRO A 54 -0.16 7.24 8.40
N ASN A 55 -1.37 7.31 7.84
CA ASN A 55 -2.60 7.69 8.54
C ASN A 55 -3.42 6.50 9.08
N GLY A 56 -2.98 5.26 8.88
CA GLY A 56 -3.70 4.09 9.38
C GLY A 56 -3.53 2.83 8.54
N ARG A 57 -4.28 1.80 8.93
CA ARG A 57 -4.34 0.52 8.21
C ARG A 57 -5.76 0.29 7.71
N PHE A 58 -5.89 -0.22 6.50
CA PHE A 58 -7.17 -0.40 5.84
C PHE A 58 -7.19 -1.75 5.14
N HIS A 59 -8.35 -2.41 5.13
CA HIS A 59 -8.60 -3.45 4.14
C HIS A 59 -8.68 -2.80 2.75
N ALA A 60 -8.22 -3.50 1.72
CA ALA A 60 -8.28 -3.03 0.36
C ALA A 60 -8.41 -4.20 -0.62
N HIS A 61 -9.05 -3.91 -1.75
CA HIS A 61 -9.11 -4.83 -2.89
C HIS A 61 -8.06 -4.42 -3.92
N ALA A 62 -7.20 -5.34 -4.32
CA ALA A 62 -6.18 -5.12 -5.34
C ALA A 62 -6.65 -5.62 -6.72
N GLU A 63 -6.49 -4.76 -7.73
CA GLU A 63 -6.85 -5.02 -9.11
C GLU A 63 -5.68 -4.65 -10.03
N ASP A 64 -5.37 -5.51 -11.01
CA ASP A 64 -4.44 -5.17 -12.08
C ASP A 64 -5.18 -4.38 -13.16
N ILE A 65 -4.69 -3.17 -13.43
CA ILE A 65 -5.27 -2.23 -14.39
C ILE A 65 -4.24 -1.87 -15.48
N THR A 66 -3.27 -2.74 -15.75
CA THR A 66 -2.23 -2.48 -16.76
C THR A 66 -2.80 -2.32 -18.17
N ASP A 67 -3.98 -2.89 -18.45
CA ASP A 67 -4.64 -2.77 -19.76
C ASP A 67 -5.72 -1.67 -19.80
N ASP A 68 -5.78 -0.81 -18.78
CA ASP A 68 -6.73 0.31 -18.71
C ASP A 68 -6.29 1.45 -19.66
N PRO A 69 -7.21 2.14 -20.36
CA PRO A 69 -6.87 3.25 -21.26
C PRO A 69 -6.07 4.38 -20.60
N ASP A 70 -6.22 4.59 -19.29
CA ASP A 70 -5.53 5.65 -18.54
C ASP A 70 -4.25 5.17 -17.84
N ASP A 71 -3.83 3.91 -18.05
CA ASP A 71 -2.74 3.24 -17.33
C ASP A 71 -1.44 4.05 -17.35
N LEU A 72 -1.03 4.59 -18.49
CA LEU A 72 0.24 5.29 -18.66
C LEU A 72 0.28 6.58 -17.83
N SER A 73 -0.85 7.30 -17.77
CA SER A 73 -0.95 8.54 -17.01
C SER A 73 -0.87 8.28 -15.49
N LEU A 74 -1.52 7.22 -15.02
CA LEU A 74 -1.51 6.79 -13.63
C LEU A 74 -0.14 6.23 -13.24
N LEU A 75 0.46 5.42 -14.11
CA LEU A 75 1.81 4.89 -13.96
C LEU A 75 2.83 6.03 -13.85
N ARG A 76 2.73 7.05 -14.73
CA ARG A 76 3.59 8.24 -14.67
C ARG A 76 3.47 8.94 -13.31
N GLN A 77 2.25 9.09 -12.78
CA GLN A 77 2.04 9.69 -11.46
C GLN A 77 2.68 8.86 -10.34
N VAL A 78 2.56 7.53 -10.36
CA VAL A 78 3.22 6.65 -9.39
C VAL A 78 4.75 6.81 -9.46
N LEU A 79 5.33 6.88 -10.67
CA LEU A 79 6.77 7.07 -10.83
C LEU A 79 7.24 8.44 -10.34
N ILE A 80 6.45 9.50 -10.57
CA ILE A 80 6.73 10.83 -10.02
C ILE A 80 6.70 10.81 -8.49
N SER A 81 5.66 10.21 -7.90
CA SER A 81 5.52 10.06 -6.44
C SER A 81 6.60 9.15 -5.83
N SER A 82 7.19 8.25 -6.62
CA SER A 82 8.32 7.41 -6.20
C SER A 82 9.63 8.20 -5.99
N GLY A 83 9.67 9.49 -6.35
CA GLY A 83 10.80 10.37 -6.09
C GLY A 83 12.09 9.86 -6.74
N PHE A 84 13.16 9.73 -5.95
CA PHE A 84 14.47 9.32 -6.46
C PHE A 84 14.51 7.89 -7.02
N ALA A 85 13.54 7.04 -6.65
CA ALA A 85 13.54 5.64 -7.06
C ALA A 85 13.36 5.47 -8.58
N ALA A 86 12.57 6.33 -9.23
CA ALA A 86 12.37 6.27 -10.68
C ALA A 86 13.67 6.62 -11.45
N PRO A 87 14.36 7.76 -11.17
CA PRO A 87 15.66 8.05 -11.77
C PRO A 87 16.73 7.00 -11.47
N ALA A 88 16.74 6.41 -10.27
CA ALA A 88 17.67 5.33 -9.93
C ALA A 88 17.46 4.06 -10.77
N ALA A 89 16.23 3.86 -11.27
CA ALA A 89 15.90 2.80 -12.21
C ALA A 89 16.08 3.22 -13.70
N GLY A 90 16.63 4.41 -13.96
CA GLY A 90 16.81 4.95 -15.31
C GLY A 90 15.54 5.53 -15.94
N ILE A 91 14.46 5.71 -15.15
CA ILE A 91 13.19 6.23 -15.64
C ILE A 91 13.03 7.70 -15.21
N HIS A 92 12.80 8.58 -16.18
CA HIS A 92 12.68 10.02 -15.98
C HIS A 92 11.26 10.52 -16.32
N PRO A 93 10.24 10.22 -15.49
CA PRO A 93 8.82 10.41 -15.82
C PRO A 93 8.40 11.88 -15.97
N LYS A 94 9.24 12.85 -15.63
CA LYS A 94 8.96 14.28 -15.82
C LYS A 94 9.43 14.82 -17.17
N THR A 95 10.35 14.12 -17.84
CA THR A 95 11.00 14.59 -19.06
C THR A 95 10.79 13.67 -20.25
N MET A 96 10.57 12.37 -20.02
CA MET A 96 10.25 11.41 -21.07
C MET A 96 8.89 11.73 -21.68
N SER A 97 8.80 11.62 -23.01
CA SER A 97 7.53 11.60 -23.75
C SER A 97 6.68 10.38 -23.35
N ASP A 98 5.42 10.34 -23.81
CA ASP A 98 4.54 9.20 -23.54
C ASP A 98 5.04 7.93 -24.23
N ASP A 99 5.48 8.02 -25.49
CA ASP A 99 6.03 6.86 -26.23
C ASP A 99 7.30 6.29 -25.58
N GLU A 100 8.22 7.16 -25.16
CA GLU A 100 9.45 6.74 -24.47
C GLU A 100 9.14 6.09 -23.13
N LEU A 101 8.19 6.65 -22.37
CA LEU A 101 7.80 6.09 -21.09
C LEU A 101 7.14 4.72 -21.29
N ALA A 102 6.18 4.62 -22.20
CA ALA A 102 5.49 3.37 -22.52
C ALA A 102 6.48 2.27 -22.94
N ALA A 103 7.45 2.59 -23.79
CA ALA A 103 8.49 1.65 -24.20
C ALA A 103 9.36 1.21 -23.01
N ALA A 104 9.78 2.15 -22.16
CA ALA A 104 10.62 1.86 -21.00
C ALA A 104 9.89 1.08 -19.90
N THR A 105 8.57 1.22 -19.80
CA THR A 105 7.74 0.59 -18.77
C THR A 105 6.85 -0.53 -19.31
N ALA A 106 7.07 -1.02 -20.53
CA ALA A 106 6.25 -2.05 -21.18
C ALA A 106 6.08 -3.34 -20.35
N ASN A 107 7.08 -3.67 -19.52
CA ASN A 107 7.03 -4.84 -18.65
C ASN A 107 6.44 -4.57 -17.26
N TYR A 108 6.15 -3.31 -16.93
CA TYR A 108 5.63 -2.96 -15.62
C TYR A 108 4.18 -3.45 -15.49
N ARG A 109 3.72 -3.60 -14.25
CA ARG A 109 2.30 -3.86 -13.95
C ARG A 109 1.78 -2.79 -13.02
N LEU A 110 0.65 -2.19 -13.37
CA LEU A 110 -0.01 -1.16 -12.59
C LEU A 110 -1.15 -1.80 -11.80
N LEU A 111 -1.18 -1.55 -10.50
CA LEU A 111 -2.26 -2.02 -9.64
C LEU A 111 -3.00 -0.86 -9.02
N ARG A 112 -4.33 -0.97 -8.99
CA ARG A 112 -5.23 -0.16 -8.19
C ARG A 112 -5.57 -0.91 -6.91
N LEU A 113 -5.43 -0.24 -5.77
CA LEU A 113 -5.86 -0.74 -4.47
C LEU A 113 -6.98 0.18 -3.96
N THR A 114 -8.20 -0.34 -3.97
CA THR A 114 -9.39 0.37 -3.52
C THR A 114 -9.54 0.15 -2.02
N ARG A 115 -9.42 1.22 -1.23
CA ARG A 115 -9.60 1.16 0.23
C ARG A 115 -11.04 0.77 0.56
N GLN A 116 -11.18 -0.13 1.53
CA GLN A 116 -12.44 -0.53 2.14
C GLN A 116 -12.46 -0.02 3.59
N GLN A 117 -12.97 -0.82 4.52
CA GLN A 117 -13.05 -0.50 5.94
C GLN A 117 -11.66 -0.42 6.61
N PRO A 118 -11.48 0.41 7.66
CA PRO A 118 -10.29 0.40 8.49
C PRO A 118 -9.97 -1.01 9.00
N ALA A 119 -8.69 -1.38 8.98
CA ALA A 119 -8.24 -2.65 9.50
C ALA A 119 -8.02 -2.54 11.01
N SER A 120 -8.60 -3.46 11.76
CA SER A 120 -8.53 -3.42 13.22
C SER A 120 -7.10 -3.65 13.74
N GLY A 121 -6.71 -2.95 14.82
CA GLY A 121 -5.55 -3.36 15.63
C GLY A 121 -5.22 -2.39 16.76
N PHE A 122 -3.94 -2.23 17.14
CA PHE A 122 -3.57 -1.59 18.43
C PHE A 122 -4.17 -0.20 18.69
N ALA A 123 -4.49 0.58 17.65
CA ALA A 123 -5.20 1.86 17.79
C ALA A 123 -6.65 1.70 18.31
N ASP A 124 -7.30 0.55 18.07
CA ASP A 124 -8.63 0.22 18.61
C ASP A 124 -8.59 -0.12 20.11
N LEU A 125 -7.40 -0.21 20.71
CA LEU A 125 -7.20 -0.42 22.14
C LEU A 125 -6.93 0.89 22.89
N LEU A 126 -7.08 2.05 22.24
CA LEU A 126 -6.85 3.35 22.89
C LEU A 126 -7.77 3.58 24.11
N TRP A 127 -8.92 2.92 24.17
CA TRP A 127 -9.83 2.91 25.33
C TRP A 127 -9.22 2.27 26.59
N ILE A 128 -8.18 1.45 26.46
CA ILE A 128 -7.50 0.82 27.60
C ILE A 128 -6.76 1.87 28.44
N TRP A 129 -6.19 2.91 27.83
CA TRP A 129 -5.42 3.93 28.55
C TRP A 129 -6.28 4.74 29.55
N PRO A 130 -7.48 5.25 29.19
CA PRO A 130 -8.40 5.84 30.15
C PRO A 130 -8.79 4.88 31.29
N LEU A 131 -9.08 3.61 30.98
CA LEU A 131 -9.44 2.62 32.00
C LEU A 131 -8.28 2.35 32.97
N ALA A 132 -7.07 2.19 32.44
CA ALA A 132 -5.85 2.01 33.22
C ALA A 132 -5.56 3.23 34.10
N ALA A 133 -5.76 4.45 33.58
CA ALA A 133 -5.61 5.68 34.36
C ALA A 133 -6.63 5.77 35.51
N ILE A 134 -7.89 5.40 35.27
CA ILE A 134 -8.93 5.35 36.31
C ILE A 134 -8.57 4.34 37.40
N LEU A 135 -8.15 3.12 37.02
CA LEU A 135 -7.74 2.08 37.98
C LEU A 135 -6.52 2.50 38.80
N LEU A 136 -5.55 3.17 38.17
CA LEU A 136 -4.38 3.72 38.85
C LEU A 136 -4.78 4.78 39.90
N LEU A 137 -5.63 5.74 39.52
CA LEU A 137 -6.11 6.80 40.40
C LEU A 137 -6.93 6.24 41.58
N LEU A 138 -7.80 5.26 41.32
CA LEU A 138 -8.52 4.53 42.37
C LEU A 138 -7.58 3.83 43.35
N GLY A 139 -6.56 3.14 42.85
CA GLY A 139 -5.56 2.48 43.68
C GLY A 139 -4.75 3.45 44.54
N LEU A 140 -4.38 4.61 43.98
CA LEU A 140 -3.70 5.68 44.73
C LEU A 140 -4.60 6.29 45.79
N TRP A 141 -5.89 6.53 45.49
CA TRP A 141 -6.86 7.06 46.44
C TRP A 141 -7.11 6.10 47.60
N LEU A 142 -7.24 4.80 47.31
CA LEU A 142 -7.42 3.75 48.33
C LEU A 142 -6.19 3.59 49.24
N LYS A 143 -4.97 3.89 48.76
CA LYS A 143 -3.74 3.89 49.58
C LYS A 143 -3.60 5.11 50.50
N GLN A 144 -4.32 6.19 50.23
CA GLN A 144 -4.27 7.43 51.03
C GLN A 144 -5.34 7.48 52.14
N ARG A 145 -6.16 6.42 52.27
CA ARG A 145 -7.09 6.19 53.37
C ARG A 145 -6.55 5.14 54.32
#